data_AF-A0A4Z0QK25-F1
#
_entry.id   AF-A0A4Z0QK25-F1
#
_cell.length_a   1.000
_cell.length_b   1.000
_cell.length_c   1.000
_cell.angle_alpha   90.00
_cell.angle_beta   90.00
_cell.angle_gamma   90.00
#
_symmetry.space_group_name_H-M   'P 1'
#
loop_
_entity.id
_entity.type
_entity.pdbx_description
1 polymer ?
#
loop_
_entity_poly.entity_id
_entity_poly.type
_entity_poly.pdbx_seq_one_letter_code
_entity_poly.pdbx_strand_id
1 'polypeptide(L)' 'MTIQERLLEADEQNRLRPIDAQFALTVAGNDDPAVTLAAALLSHDAGEGHVCLPLSRLTLTEEAHPLLVAW' A
#
# COMPACT_ATOMS: atom_id res chain seq x y z
N MET A 1 2.16 16.79 2.08
CA MET A 1 1.79 15.70 1.18
C MET A 1 0.83 14.78 1.90
N THR A 2 -0.35 14.56 1.34
CA THR A 2 -1.36 13.63 1.88
C THR A 2 -1.04 12.20 1.46
N ILE A 3 -1.64 11.22 2.13
CA ILE A 3 -1.50 9.81 1.72
C ILE A 3 -2.07 9.57 0.33
N GLN A 4 -3.11 10.29 -0.05
CA GLN A 4 -3.71 10.22 -1.38
C GLN A 4 -2.74 10.65 -2.48
N GLU A 5 -2.06 11.78 -2.31
CA GLU A 5 -1.05 12.25 -3.27
C GLU A 5 0.07 11.22 -3.44
N ARG A 6 0.53 10.62 -2.33
CA ARG A 6 1.56 9.57 -2.34
C ARG A 6 1.13 8.32 -3.10
N LEU A 7 -0.12 7.89 -2.93
CA LEU A 7 -0.65 6.71 -3.61
C LEU A 7 -0.79 6.92 -5.11
N LEU A 8 -1.23 8.12 -5.52
CA LEU A 8 -1.32 8.48 -6.93
C LEU A 8 0.06 8.60 -7.58
N GLU A 9 1.04 9.16 -6.88
CA GLU A 9 2.43 9.18 -7.35
C GLU A 9 3.01 7.76 -7.51
N ALA A 10 2.70 6.85 -6.58
CA ALA A 10 3.14 5.46 -6.67
C ALA A 10 2.49 4.70 -7.85
N ASP A 11 1.27 5.06 -8.23
CA ASP A 11 0.60 4.57 -9.45
C ASP A 11 1.30 5.10 -10.71
N GLU A 12 1.60 6.40 -10.77
CA GLU A 12 2.35 7.01 -11.89
C GLU A 12 3.74 6.38 -12.07
N GLN A 13 4.38 5.96 -10.98
CA GLN A 13 5.66 5.25 -10.98
C GLN A 13 5.55 3.75 -11.29
N ASN A 14 4.36 3.22 -11.61
CA ASN A 14 4.06 1.79 -11.79
C ASN A 14 4.46 0.91 -10.60
N ARG A 15 4.50 1.48 -9.40
CA ARG A 15 4.80 0.73 -8.16
C ARG A 15 3.56 0.12 -7.54
N LEU A 16 2.42 0.78 -7.74
CA LEU A 16 1.09 0.26 -7.46
C LEU A 16 0.31 0.21 -8.76
N ARG A 17 -0.69 -0.67 -8.83
CA ARG A 17 -1.67 -0.61 -9.92
C ARG A 17 -2.75 0.40 -9.55
N PRO A 18 -3.49 0.95 -10.52
CA PRO A 18 -4.56 1.90 -10.22
C PRO A 18 -5.60 1.36 -9.24
N ILE A 19 -5.88 0.05 -9.30
CA ILE A 19 -6.82 -0.61 -8.40
C ILE A 19 -6.34 -0.61 -6.94
N ASP A 20 -5.03 -0.73 -6.69
CA ASP A 20 -4.47 -0.80 -5.34
C ASP A 20 -4.61 0.56 -4.63
N ALA A 21 -4.31 1.65 -5.33
CA ALA A 21 -4.48 3.00 -4.84
C ALA A 21 -5.97 3.35 -4.60
N GLN A 22 -6.85 3.05 -5.56
CA GLN A 22 -8.28 3.35 -5.43
C GLN A 22 -8.97 2.50 -4.36
N PHE A 23 -8.59 1.23 -4.24
CA PHE A 23 -9.08 0.35 -3.16
C PHE A 23 -8.76 0.93 -1.79
N ALA A 24 -7.50 1.30 -1.56
CA ALA A 24 -7.06 1.89 -0.30
C ALA A 24 -7.82 3.18 0.04
N LEU A 25 -7.94 4.08 -0.93
CA LEU A 25 -8.64 5.36 -0.76
C LEU A 25 -10.14 5.18 -0.49
N THR A 26 -10.76 4.16 -1.08
CA THR A 26 -12.20 3.90 -0.92
C THR A 26 -12.51 3.22 0.41
N VAL A 27 -11.67 2.28 0.85
CA VAL A 27 -11.93 1.47 2.05
C VAL A 27 -11.47 2.15 3.32
N ALA A 28 -10.30 2.78 3.31
CA ALA A 28 -9.70 3.40 4.50
C ALA A 28 -9.85 4.93 4.52
N GLY A 29 -10.07 5.56 3.36
CA GLY A 29 -10.22 7.02 3.28
C GLY A 29 -8.92 7.76 3.62
N ASN A 30 -9.09 8.98 4.13
CA ASN A 30 -7.99 9.89 4.51
C ASN A 30 -7.80 10.00 6.04
N ASP A 31 -8.54 9.23 6.83
CA ASP A 31 -8.57 9.38 8.29
C ASP A 31 -7.33 8.80 8.98
N ASP A 32 -6.81 7.68 8.47
CA ASP A 32 -5.57 7.05 8.97
C ASP A 32 -4.63 6.68 7.81
N PRO A 33 -3.57 7.49 7.55
CA PRO A 33 -2.58 7.22 6.52
C PRO A 33 -1.91 5.85 6.62
N ALA A 34 -1.73 5.30 7.82
CA ALA A 34 -1.08 4.02 8.01
C ALA A 34 -2.01 2.87 7.59
N VAL A 35 -3.30 2.97 7.93
CA VAL A 35 -4.32 2.01 7.49
C VAL A 35 -4.51 2.07 5.97
N THR A 36 -4.56 3.27 5.40
CA THR A 36 -4.68 3.47 3.95
C THR A 36 -3.48 2.89 3.20
N LEU A 37 -2.26 3.10 3.70
CA LEU A 37 -1.05 2.46 3.17
C LEU A 37 -1.12 0.93 3.28
N ALA A 38 -1.46 0.39 4.44
CA ALA A 38 -1.57 -1.06 4.64
C ALA A 38 -2.61 -1.70 3.69
N ALA A 39 -3.73 -1.03 3.45
CA ALA A 39 -4.75 -1.48 2.49
C ALA A 39 -4.22 -1.51 1.05
N ALA A 40 -3.42 -0.53 0.64
CA ALA A 40 -2.81 -0.50 -0.69
C ALA A 40 -1.84 -1.67 -0.88
N LEU A 41 -0.97 -1.94 0.10
CA LEU A 41 -0.02 -3.06 0.06
C LEU A 41 -0.72 -4.41 0.08
N LEU A 42 -1.80 -4.54 0.87
CA LEU A 42 -2.61 -5.75 0.89
C LEU A 42 -3.23 -6.04 -0.49
N SER A 43 -3.78 -5.02 -1.15
CA SER A 43 -4.34 -5.17 -2.51
C SER A 43 -3.27 -5.52 -3.54
N HIS A 44 -2.08 -4.93 -3.41
CA HIS A 44 -0.94 -5.20 -4.26
C HIS A 44 -0.51 -6.68 -4.16
N ASP A 45 -0.20 -7.15 -2.96
CA ASP A 45 0.21 -8.55 -2.70
C ASP A 45 -0.90 -9.54 -3.12
N ALA A 46 -2.17 -9.20 -2.89
CA ALA A 46 -3.31 -9.98 -3.36
C ALA A 46 -3.37 -10.07 -4.89
N GLY A 47 -2.98 -9.01 -5.58
CA GLY A 47 -2.80 -8.96 -7.02
C GLY A 47 -1.72 -9.88 -7.56
N GLU A 48 -0.67 -10.10 -6.77
CA GLU A 48 0.45 -11.00 -7.09
C GLU A 48 0.16 -12.46 -6.69
N GLY A 49 -0.99 -12.73 -6.06
CA GLY A 49 -1.46 -14.07 -5.68
C GLY A 49 -1.27 -14.42 -4.22
N HIS A 50 -0.82 -13.49 -3.37
CA HIS A 50 -0.78 -13.70 -1.92
C HIS A 50 -2.18 -13.65 -1.32
N VAL A 51 -2.49 -14.60 -0.43
CA VAL A 51 -3.80 -14.65 0.24
C VAL A 51 -3.92 -13.58 1.34
N CYS A 52 -2.79 -13.20 1.94
CA CYS A 52 -2.76 -12.26 3.05
C CYS A 52 -1.44 -11.48 3.05
N LEU A 53 -1.44 -10.37 3.79
CA LEU A 53 -0.25 -9.59 4.11
C LEU A 53 0.10 -9.78 5.60
N PRO A 54 1.18 -10.51 5.93
CA PRO A 54 1.66 -10.63 7.31
C PRO A 54 2.01 -9.27 7.92
N LEU A 55 1.57 -9.02 9.15
CA LEU A 55 1.84 -7.76 9.85
C LEU A 55 3.34 -7.50 10.09
N SER A 56 4.18 -8.55 10.15
CA SER A 56 5.63 -8.36 10.25
C SER A 56 6.21 -7.59 9.05
N ARG A 57 5.64 -7.75 7.85
CA ARG A 57 6.04 -7.00 6.63
C ARG A 57 5.64 -5.53 6.66
N LEU A 58 4.72 -5.12 7.54
CA LEU A 58 4.35 -3.71 7.74
C LEU A 58 5.25 -2.99 8.75
N THR A 59 6.23 -3.69 9.33
CA THR A 59 7.23 -3.10 10.22
C THR A 59 8.55 -2.88 9.49
N LEU A 60 9.28 -1.82 9.83
CA LEU A 60 10.61 -1.51 9.27
C LEU A 60 11.70 -2.42 9.89
N THR A 61 11.55 -3.72 9.67
CA THR A 61 12.50 -4.77 10.07
C THR A 61 13.13 -5.39 8.82
N GLU A 62 13.96 -6.42 8.99
CA GLU A 62 14.56 -7.14 7.84
C GLU A 62 13.51 -7.80 6.93
N GLU A 63 12.30 -8.04 7.44
CA GLU A 63 11.18 -8.63 6.70
C GLU A 63 10.27 -7.59 6.04
N ALA A 64 10.64 -6.30 6.07
CA ALA A 64 9.79 -5.22 5.58
C ALA A 64 9.34 -5.42 4.12
N HIS A 65 8.09 -5.03 3.84
CA HIS A 65 7.53 -5.10 2.51
C HIS A 65 8.39 -4.27 1.53
N PRO A 66 8.76 -4.78 0.34
CA PRO A 66 9.67 -4.09 -0.58
C PRO A 66 9.21 -2.66 -0.93
N LEU A 67 7.90 -2.49 -1.17
CA LEU A 67 7.32 -1.18 -1.45
C LEU A 67 7.34 -0.22 -0.26
N LEU A 68 7.34 -0.73 0.98
CA LEU A 68 7.41 0.09 2.19
C LEU A 68 8.81 0.69 2.37
N VAL A 69 9.85 -0.07 2.03
CA VAL A 69 11.26 0.38 2.13
C VAL A 69 11.61 1.37 1.02
N ALA A 70 10.99 1.22 -0.15
CA ALA A 70 11.25 2.09 -1.28
C ALA A 70 10.42 3.39 -1.29
N TRP A 71 9.56 3.63 -0.29
CA TRP A 71 8.74 4.84 -0.16
C TRP A 71 9.41 5.95 0.65
#